data_AF-A0A842V7C5-F1
#
_entry.id   AF-A0A842V7C5-F1
#
_cell.length_a   1.000
_cell.length_b   1.000
_cell.length_c   1.000
_cell.angle_alpha   90.00
_cell.angle_beta   90.00
_cell.angle_gamma   90.00
#
_symmetry.space_group_name_H-M   'P 1'
#
loop_
_entity.id
_entity.type
_entity.pdbx_description
1 polymer ?
#
loop_
_entity_poly.entity_id
_entity_poly.type
_entity_poly.pdbx_seq_one_letter_code
_entity_poly.pdbx_strand_id
1 'polypeptide(L)'
;MKKKVTLKDLDKKISTLLKEHKELLKEHKKLEKTDAKLLRQEESELSGLEKLQKIHEDLSRAVSPHPLRRLTLKDLAQGTIGAFFGVLAHFTFFYGVKVAHQISVTRAILLFPLSLVVGAIFLYATGFRKVPKRFLWYLPVRLFALQLIAILMAILVLAIFEPEFGHNIADSFKAVATVSLIGLLGAITADLIGKE
;
A
#
# COMPACT_ATOMS: atom_id res chain seq x y z
N MET A 1 -1.33 27.29 88.29
CA MET A 1 -2.59 26.80 88.91
C MET A 1 -3.23 25.76 87.99
N LYS A 2 -3.24 24.48 88.38
CA LYS A 2 -3.96 23.43 87.61
C LYS A 2 -5.46 23.57 87.90
N LYS A 3 -6.25 23.94 86.89
CA LYS A 3 -7.73 24.00 86.98
C LYS A 3 -8.25 22.62 87.37
N LYS A 4 -8.88 22.49 88.55
CA LYS A 4 -9.58 21.26 88.95
C LYS A 4 -10.80 21.11 88.04
N VAL A 5 -10.71 20.18 87.10
CA VAL A 5 -11.84 19.77 86.24
C VAL A 5 -12.86 19.08 87.15
N THR A 6 -14.10 19.54 87.13
CA THR A 6 -15.17 18.93 87.94
C THR A 6 -15.82 17.78 87.16
N LEU A 7 -16.35 16.77 87.87
CA LEU A 7 -17.03 15.62 87.28
C LEU A 7 -18.19 16.03 86.34
N LYS A 8 -18.86 17.15 86.63
CA LYS A 8 -19.91 17.73 85.77
C LYS A 8 -19.39 18.22 84.41
N ASP A 9 -18.16 18.74 84.34
CA ASP A 9 -17.55 19.18 83.07
C ASP A 9 -17.20 17.99 82.17
N LEU A 10 -16.81 16.87 82.78
CA LEU A 10 -16.55 15.60 82.09
C LEU A 10 -17.84 15.01 81.53
N ASP A 11 -18.92 14.97 82.31
CA ASP A 11 -20.22 14.45 81.87
C ASP A 11 -20.79 15.26 80.70
N LYS A 12 -20.66 16.60 80.77
CA LYS A 12 -21.07 17.48 79.68
C LYS A 12 -20.27 17.19 78.40
N LYS A 13 -18.95 17.04 78.50
CA LYS A 13 -18.08 16.68 77.36
C LYS A 13 -18.45 15.32 76.76
N ILE A 14 -18.69 14.31 77.60
CA ILE A 14 -19.10 12.96 77.17
C ILE A 14 -20.43 13.02 76.42
N SER A 15 -21.39 13.82 76.90
CA SER A 15 -22.68 13.99 76.22
C SER A 15 -22.57 14.67 74.85
N THR A 16 -21.69 15.66 74.68
CA THR A 16 -21.40 16.27 73.37
C THR A 16 -20.71 15.28 72.44
N LEU A 17 -19.70 14.55 72.92
CA LEU A 17 -19.01 13.53 72.13
C LEU A 17 -19.96 12.42 71.67
N LEU A 18 -20.90 12.00 72.52
CA LEU A 18 -21.93 11.02 72.15
C LEU A 18 -22.89 11.53 71.08
N LYS A 19 -23.23 12.84 71.11
CA LYS A 19 -24.04 13.46 70.05
C LYS A 19 -23.27 13.52 68.73
N GLU A 20 -22.02 13.99 68.75
CA GLU A 20 -21.14 14.05 67.57
C GLU A 20 -20.94 12.65 66.96
N HIS A 21 -20.65 11.64 67.80
CA HIS A 21 -20.47 10.27 67.34
C HIS A 21 -21.74 9.68 66.70
N LYS A 22 -22.93 10.08 67.18
CA LYS A 22 -24.21 9.66 66.62
C LYS A 22 -24.52 10.37 65.30
N GLU A 23 -24.09 11.62 65.12
CA GLU A 23 -24.19 12.34 63.84
C GLU A 23 -23.23 11.78 62.80
N LEU A 24 -21.96 11.54 63.17
CA LEU A 24 -20.97 10.89 62.30
C LEU A 24 -21.46 9.51 61.82
N LEU A 25 -22.10 8.72 62.69
CA LEU A 25 -22.67 7.42 62.33
C LEU A 25 -23.82 7.53 61.31
N LYS A 26 -24.61 8.62 61.38
CA LYS A 26 -25.66 8.88 60.39
C LYS A 26 -25.08 9.32 59.05
N GLU A 27 -24.03 10.14 59.06
CA GLU A 27 -23.32 10.54 57.84
C GLU A 27 -22.64 9.35 57.17
N HIS A 28 -21.96 8.51 57.94
CA HIS A 28 -21.29 7.31 57.41
C HIS A 28 -22.29 6.36 56.72
N LYS A 29 -23.48 6.16 57.30
CA LYS A 29 -24.55 5.37 56.67
C LYS A 29 -25.13 6.01 55.41
N LYS A 30 -25.11 7.35 55.29
CA LYS A 30 -25.51 8.05 54.07
C LYS A 30 -24.45 7.90 52.98
N LEU A 31 -23.17 8.00 53.35
CA LEU A 31 -22.03 7.76 52.47
C LEU A 31 -22.06 6.35 51.89
N GLU A 32 -22.21 5.31 52.74
CA GLU A 32 -22.30 3.92 52.26
C GLU A 32 -23.44 3.69 51.25
N LYS A 33 -24.61 4.32 51.48
CA LYS A 33 -25.73 4.24 50.54
C LYS A 33 -25.44 4.96 49.22
N THR A 34 -24.67 6.03 49.27
CA THR A 34 -24.29 6.81 48.09
C THR A 34 -23.24 6.04 47.28
N ASP A 35 -22.23 5.48 47.93
CA ASP A 35 -21.20 4.64 47.31
C ASP A 35 -21.81 3.39 46.67
N ALA A 36 -22.73 2.71 47.36
CA ALA A 36 -23.44 1.56 46.80
C ALA A 36 -24.30 1.93 45.58
N LYS A 37 -24.81 3.17 45.52
CA LYS A 37 -25.56 3.67 44.36
C LYS A 37 -24.64 4.02 43.19
N LEU A 38 -23.48 4.62 43.47
CA LEU A 38 -22.45 4.92 42.48
C LEU A 38 -21.89 3.65 41.85
N LEU A 39 -21.54 2.64 42.66
CA LEU A 39 -21.06 1.35 42.17
C LEU A 39 -22.06 0.67 41.21
N ARG A 40 -23.35 0.74 41.52
CA ARG A 40 -24.40 0.22 40.63
C ARG A 40 -24.53 1.01 39.32
N GLN A 41 -24.31 2.33 39.37
CA GLN A 41 -24.29 3.14 38.16
C GLN A 41 -23.08 2.80 37.29
N GLU A 42 -21.89 2.69 37.89
CA GLU A 42 -20.66 2.30 37.19
C GLU A 42 -20.77 0.92 36.53
N GLU A 43 -21.31 -0.09 37.23
CA GLU A 43 -21.57 -1.41 36.64
C GLU A 43 -22.53 -1.33 35.45
N SER A 44 -23.57 -0.50 35.56
CA SER A 44 -24.54 -0.33 34.47
C SER A 44 -23.93 0.34 33.25
N GLU A 45 -23.06 1.33 33.45
CA GLU A 45 -22.34 2.03 32.39
C GLU A 45 -21.32 1.13 31.70
N LEU A 46 -20.54 0.36 32.47
CA LEU A 46 -19.62 -0.66 31.94
C LEU A 46 -20.35 -1.69 31.07
N SER A 47 -21.50 -2.19 31.54
CA SER A 47 -22.31 -3.14 30.76
C SER A 47 -22.86 -2.52 29.46
N GLY A 48 -23.12 -1.21 29.46
CA GLY A 48 -23.53 -0.45 28.28
C GLY A 48 -22.41 -0.31 27.26
N LEU A 49 -21.19 -0.02 27.73
CA LEU A 49 -19.98 0.08 26.90
C LEU A 49 -19.61 -1.25 26.25
N GLU A 50 -19.69 -2.36 26.98
CA GLU A 50 -19.43 -3.70 26.41
C GLU A 50 -20.41 -4.05 25.27
N LYS A 51 -21.69 -3.69 25.43
CA LYS A 51 -22.70 -3.89 24.38
C LYS A 51 -22.42 -3.04 23.16
N LEU A 52 -22.05 -1.77 23.36
CA LEU A 52 -21.65 -0.87 22.27
C LEU A 52 -20.42 -1.40 21.51
N GLN A 53 -19.43 -1.92 22.24
CA GLN A 53 -18.24 -2.50 21.64
C GLN A 53 -18.56 -3.73 20.79
N LYS A 54 -19.41 -4.63 21.27
CA LYS A 54 -19.89 -5.78 20.48
C LYS A 54 -20.63 -5.36 19.23
N ILE A 55 -21.54 -4.39 19.33
CA ILE A 55 -22.26 -3.85 18.17
C ILE A 55 -21.28 -3.25 17.17
N HIS A 56 -20.26 -2.53 17.64
CA HIS A 56 -19.23 -1.96 16.77
C HIS A 56 -18.36 -3.04 16.11
N GLU A 57 -18.01 -4.11 16.81
CA GLU A 57 -17.30 -5.25 16.21
C GLU A 57 -18.13 -5.98 15.16
N ASP A 58 -19.41 -6.23 15.44
CA ASP A 58 -20.32 -6.89 14.51
C ASP A 58 -20.59 -6.02 13.28
N LEU A 59 -20.78 -4.71 13.47
CA LEU A 59 -20.91 -3.74 12.37
C LEU A 59 -19.60 -3.64 11.58
N SER A 60 -18.45 -3.61 12.27
CA SER A 60 -17.13 -3.61 11.61
C SER A 60 -16.96 -4.86 10.77
N ARG A 61 -17.32 -6.05 11.27
CA ARG A 61 -17.26 -7.31 10.49
C ARG A 61 -18.25 -7.34 9.33
N ALA A 62 -19.45 -6.80 9.50
CA ALA A 62 -20.48 -6.76 8.47
C ALA A 62 -20.19 -5.72 7.36
N VAL A 63 -19.56 -4.60 7.72
CA VAL A 63 -19.23 -3.48 6.83
C VAL A 63 -17.78 -3.57 6.32
N SER A 64 -16.95 -4.43 6.92
CA SER A 64 -15.60 -4.73 6.43
C SER A 64 -15.71 -5.18 4.97
N PRO A 65 -15.13 -4.42 4.03
CA PRO A 65 -15.27 -4.71 2.62
C PRO A 65 -14.56 -6.04 2.34
N HIS A 66 -15.34 -7.06 1.95
CA HIS A 66 -14.82 -8.34 1.51
C HIS A 66 -13.72 -8.09 0.44
N PRO A 67 -12.52 -8.69 0.55
CA PRO A 67 -11.38 -8.38 -0.33
C PRO A 67 -11.68 -8.51 -1.83
N LEU A 68 -12.64 -9.35 -2.21
CA LEU A 68 -13.09 -9.53 -3.60
C LEU A 68 -14.01 -8.40 -4.10
N ARG A 69 -14.61 -7.61 -3.22
CA ARG A 69 -15.44 -6.44 -3.57
C ARG A 69 -14.62 -5.19 -3.88
N ARG A 70 -13.30 -5.25 -3.66
CA ARG A 70 -12.32 -4.19 -3.97
C ARG A 70 -11.66 -4.33 -5.34
N LEU A 71 -12.13 -5.22 -6.21
CA LEU A 71 -11.74 -5.19 -7.63
C LEU A 71 -12.34 -3.93 -8.25
N THR A 72 -11.56 -2.86 -8.29
CA THR A 72 -11.97 -1.63 -8.93
C THR A 72 -11.85 -1.78 -10.45
N LEU A 73 -12.60 -0.96 -11.20
CA LEU A 73 -12.43 -0.89 -12.67
C LEU A 73 -10.99 -0.54 -13.06
N LYS A 74 -10.26 0.16 -12.18
CA LYS A 74 -8.84 0.46 -12.35
C LYS A 74 -8.00 -0.82 -12.29
N ASP A 75 -8.25 -1.70 -11.32
CA ASP A 75 -7.53 -2.97 -11.20
C ASP A 75 -7.82 -3.89 -12.40
N LEU A 76 -9.07 -3.89 -12.89
CA LEU A 76 -9.44 -4.62 -14.09
C LEU A 76 -8.72 -4.06 -15.34
N ALA A 77 -8.66 -2.74 -15.49
CA ALA A 77 -7.95 -2.10 -16.60
C ALA A 77 -6.45 -2.38 -16.55
N GLN A 78 -5.82 -2.25 -15.38
CA GLN A 78 -4.40 -2.59 -15.18
C GLN A 78 -4.12 -4.06 -15.44
N GLY A 79 -4.98 -4.96 -14.94
CA GLY A 79 -4.89 -6.39 -15.20
C GLY A 79 -5.05 -6.73 -16.68
N THR A 80 -5.98 -6.08 -17.38
CA THR A 80 -6.20 -6.28 -18.83
C THR A 80 -5.01 -5.78 -19.64
N ILE A 81 -4.48 -4.59 -19.31
CA ILE A 81 -3.28 -4.04 -19.95
C ILE A 81 -2.08 -4.97 -19.70
N GLY A 82 -1.86 -5.38 -18.45
CA GLY A 82 -0.79 -6.30 -18.08
C GLY A 82 -0.89 -7.64 -18.80
N ALA A 83 -2.08 -8.24 -18.85
CA ALA A 83 -2.33 -9.49 -19.58
C ALA A 83 -2.12 -9.32 -21.09
N PHE A 84 -2.59 -8.23 -21.68
CA PHE A 84 -2.39 -7.93 -23.10
C PHE A 84 -0.90 -7.82 -23.45
N PHE A 85 -0.14 -7.06 -22.66
CA PHE A 85 1.30 -6.93 -22.85
C PHE A 85 2.03 -8.24 -22.56
N GLY A 86 1.58 -9.04 -21.59
CA GLY A 86 2.15 -10.37 -21.30
C GLY A 86 1.95 -11.35 -22.46
N VAL A 87 0.75 -11.40 -23.04
CA VAL A 87 0.44 -12.20 -24.23
C VAL A 87 1.25 -11.71 -25.43
N LEU A 88 1.27 -10.40 -25.67
CA LEU A 88 2.04 -9.81 -26.75
C LEU A 88 3.53 -10.11 -26.60
N ALA A 89 4.09 -9.96 -25.39
CA ALA A 89 5.48 -10.28 -25.08
C ALA A 89 5.78 -11.76 -25.30
N HIS A 90 4.90 -12.68 -24.87
CA HIS A 90 5.08 -14.11 -25.10
C HIS A 90 5.07 -14.46 -26.59
N PHE A 91 4.08 -13.98 -27.34
CA PHE A 91 4.01 -14.21 -28.80
C PHE A 91 5.22 -13.61 -29.50
N THR A 92 5.55 -12.36 -29.20
CA THR A 92 6.67 -11.68 -29.84
C THR A 92 8.02 -12.22 -29.40
N PHE A 93 8.12 -12.88 -28.24
CA PHE A 93 9.32 -13.63 -27.87
C PHE A 93 9.46 -14.88 -28.75
N PHE A 94 8.47 -15.78 -28.74
CA PHE A 94 8.51 -17.03 -29.51
C PHE A 94 8.62 -16.79 -31.03
N TYR A 95 7.86 -15.84 -31.55
CA TYR A 95 7.93 -15.47 -32.96
C TYR A 95 9.12 -14.56 -33.26
N GLY A 96 9.54 -13.73 -32.31
CA GLY A 96 10.68 -12.83 -32.48
C GLY A 96 11.99 -13.58 -32.67
N VAL A 97 12.19 -14.68 -31.95
CA VAL A 97 13.34 -15.58 -32.17
C VAL A 97 13.28 -16.18 -33.58
N LYS A 98 12.12 -16.71 -34.01
CA LYS A 98 11.95 -17.24 -35.38
C LYS A 98 12.19 -16.19 -36.46
N VAL A 99 11.67 -14.98 -36.26
CA VAL A 99 11.84 -13.85 -37.18
C VAL A 99 13.30 -13.41 -37.20
N ALA A 100 14.00 -13.43 -36.07
CA ALA A 100 15.41 -13.07 -35.98
C ALA A 100 16.28 -13.96 -36.89
N HIS A 101 15.98 -15.26 -37.03
CA HIS A 101 16.72 -16.14 -37.95
C HIS A 101 16.54 -15.76 -39.43
N GLN A 102 15.42 -15.15 -39.80
CA GLN A 102 15.13 -14.73 -41.18
C GLN A 102 15.66 -13.33 -41.51
N ILE A 103 16.10 -12.58 -40.51
CA ILE A 103 16.55 -11.20 -40.65
C ILE A 103 18.07 -11.14 -40.86
N SER A 104 18.50 -10.29 -41.78
CA SER A 104 19.94 -10.02 -41.97
C SER A 104 20.48 -9.13 -40.85
N VAL A 105 21.78 -9.24 -40.55
CA VAL A 105 22.44 -8.43 -39.51
C VAL A 105 22.24 -6.93 -39.75
N THR A 106 22.29 -6.48 -41.01
CA THR A 106 22.03 -5.08 -41.38
C THR A 106 20.63 -4.63 -40.98
N ARG A 107 19.61 -5.45 -41.23
CA ARG A 107 18.23 -5.15 -40.82
C ARG A 107 18.10 -5.15 -39.29
N ALA A 108 18.79 -6.05 -38.59
CA ALA A 108 18.83 -6.05 -37.12
C ALA A 108 19.47 -4.77 -36.56
N ILE A 109 20.55 -4.26 -37.18
CA ILE A 109 21.15 -2.98 -36.80
C ILE A 109 20.15 -1.83 -36.97
N LEU A 110 19.36 -1.83 -38.05
CA LEU A 110 18.34 -0.81 -38.31
C LEU A 110 17.15 -0.87 -37.32
N LEU A 111 16.92 -2.00 -36.65
CA LEU A 111 15.86 -2.11 -35.65
C LEU A 111 16.13 -1.26 -34.41
N PHE A 112 17.39 -1.03 -34.03
CA PHE A 112 17.73 -0.19 -32.87
C PHE A 112 17.37 1.30 -33.04
N PRO A 113 17.79 2.01 -34.10
CA PRO A 113 17.35 3.39 -34.30
C PRO A 113 15.84 3.45 -34.54
N LEU A 114 15.25 2.45 -35.19
CA LEU A 114 13.80 2.37 -35.35
C LEU A 114 13.09 2.23 -34.00
N SER A 115 13.59 1.38 -33.09
CA SER A 115 13.04 1.22 -31.75
C SER A 115 13.10 2.52 -30.97
N LEU A 116 14.21 3.26 -31.07
CA LEU A 116 14.34 4.58 -30.46
C LEU A 116 13.32 5.58 -31.03
N VAL A 117 13.11 5.63 -32.34
CA VAL A 117 12.10 6.51 -32.94
C VAL A 117 10.70 6.17 -32.45
N VAL A 118 10.32 4.88 -32.49
CA VAL A 118 9.02 4.42 -32.01
C VAL A 118 8.86 4.71 -30.51
N GLY A 119 9.88 4.41 -29.71
CA GLY A 119 9.88 4.66 -28.28
C GLY A 119 9.79 6.15 -27.94
N ALA A 120 10.47 7.02 -28.70
CA ALA A 120 10.38 8.47 -28.54
C ALA A 120 8.95 8.97 -28.82
N ILE A 121 8.32 8.49 -29.90
CA ILE A 121 6.93 8.83 -30.23
C ILE A 121 5.98 8.39 -29.12
N PHE A 122 6.10 7.14 -28.65
CA PHE A 122 5.27 6.63 -27.58
C PHE A 122 5.46 7.42 -26.28
N LEU A 123 6.70 7.58 -25.83
CA LEU A 123 7.04 8.30 -24.60
C LEU A 123 6.56 9.77 -24.65
N TYR A 124 6.66 10.41 -25.82
CA TYR A 124 6.13 11.74 -26.04
C TYR A 124 4.61 11.78 -25.93
N ALA A 125 3.92 10.88 -26.65
CA ALA A 125 2.47 10.85 -26.73
C ALA A 125 1.81 10.58 -25.37
N THR A 126 2.38 9.68 -24.58
CA THR A 126 1.79 9.21 -23.33
C THR A 126 2.24 10.01 -22.11
N GLY A 127 3.51 10.43 -22.04
CA GLY A 127 4.10 10.97 -20.81
C GLY A 127 4.54 12.44 -20.89
N PHE A 128 4.99 12.92 -22.05
CA PHE A 128 5.62 14.24 -22.16
C PHE A 128 4.78 15.30 -22.87
N ARG A 129 3.61 14.95 -23.42
CA ARG A 129 2.71 15.90 -24.09
C ARG A 129 2.28 17.08 -23.19
N LYS A 130 2.14 16.86 -21.89
CA LYS A 130 1.71 17.87 -20.90
C LYS A 130 2.87 18.54 -20.15
N VAL A 131 4.11 18.14 -20.42
CA VAL A 131 5.29 18.62 -19.69
C VAL A 131 5.80 19.93 -20.32
N PRO A 132 6.21 20.94 -19.52
CA PRO A 132 6.74 22.18 -20.07
C PRO A 132 7.98 21.95 -20.94
N LYS A 133 8.10 22.73 -22.02
CA LYS A 133 9.14 22.58 -23.06
C LYS A 133 10.57 22.48 -22.53
N ARG A 134 10.86 23.10 -21.38
CA ARG A 134 12.17 23.07 -20.71
C ARG A 134 12.63 21.66 -20.32
N PHE A 135 11.71 20.73 -20.06
CA PHE A 135 12.05 19.37 -19.65
C PHE A 135 12.05 18.36 -20.81
N LEU A 136 11.74 18.76 -22.04
CA LEU A 136 11.78 17.85 -23.19
C LEU A 136 13.20 17.33 -23.47
N TRP A 137 14.24 18.05 -23.05
CA TRP A 137 15.63 17.60 -23.21
C TRP A 137 15.97 16.35 -22.37
N TYR A 138 15.20 16.04 -21.32
CA TYR A 138 15.39 14.81 -20.53
C TYR A 138 14.79 13.57 -21.22
N LEU A 139 13.94 13.74 -22.23
CA LEU A 139 13.32 12.65 -22.97
C LEU A 139 14.34 11.70 -23.61
N PRO A 140 15.35 12.17 -24.39
CA PRO A 140 16.35 11.27 -24.96
C PRO A 140 17.13 10.49 -23.90
N VAL A 141 17.53 11.13 -22.79
CA VAL A 141 18.26 10.46 -21.70
C VAL A 141 17.43 9.33 -21.09
N ARG A 142 16.15 9.60 -20.81
CA ARG A 142 15.23 8.60 -20.27
C ARG A 142 15.01 7.45 -21.27
N LEU A 143 14.82 7.77 -22.54
CA LEU A 143 14.65 6.78 -23.61
C LEU A 143 15.88 5.88 -23.74
N PHE A 144 17.09 6.44 -23.68
CA PHE A 144 18.33 5.67 -23.68
C PHE A 144 18.43 4.74 -22.47
N ALA A 145 18.08 5.22 -21.27
CA ALA A 145 18.05 4.38 -20.08
C ALA A 145 17.06 3.20 -20.22
N LEU A 146 15.86 3.46 -20.74
CA LEU A 146 14.85 2.42 -21.00
C LEU A 146 15.32 1.42 -22.07
N GLN A 147 16.00 1.88 -23.13
CA GLN A 147 16.58 1.01 -24.16
C GLN A 147 17.68 0.11 -23.59
N LEU A 148 18.55 0.62 -22.72
CA LEU A 148 19.59 -0.18 -22.07
C LEU A 148 18.97 -1.27 -21.17
N ILE A 149 17.96 -0.91 -20.39
CA ILE A 149 17.21 -1.87 -19.56
C ILE A 149 16.55 -2.93 -20.44
N ALA A 150 15.92 -2.53 -21.55
CA ALA A 150 15.29 -3.44 -22.49
C ALA A 150 16.28 -4.42 -23.14
N ILE A 151 17.46 -3.94 -23.54
CA ILE A 151 18.52 -4.81 -24.10
C ILE A 151 19.01 -5.79 -23.04
N LEU A 152 19.29 -5.32 -21.82
CA LEU A 152 19.76 -6.17 -20.73
C LEU A 152 18.74 -7.25 -20.36
N MET A 153 17.47 -6.87 -20.26
CA MET A 153 16.38 -7.82 -20.03
C MET A 153 16.21 -8.79 -21.19
N ALA A 154 16.33 -8.34 -22.45
CA ALA A 154 16.27 -9.23 -23.61
C ALA A 154 17.40 -10.28 -23.58
N ILE A 155 18.63 -9.87 -23.24
CA ILE A 155 19.76 -10.80 -23.06
C ILE A 155 19.47 -11.81 -21.95
N LEU A 156 18.98 -11.34 -20.80
CA LEU A 156 18.66 -12.21 -19.66
C LEU A 156 17.57 -13.22 -20.00
N VAL A 157 16.48 -12.78 -20.65
CA VAL A 157 15.38 -13.66 -21.03
C VAL A 157 15.85 -14.67 -22.09
N LEU A 158 16.58 -14.23 -23.12
CA LEU A 158 17.11 -15.15 -24.14
C LEU A 158 18.10 -16.15 -23.54
N ALA A 159 18.97 -15.74 -22.61
CA ALA A 159 19.90 -16.65 -21.94
C ALA A 159 19.20 -17.71 -21.09
N ILE A 160 18.00 -17.43 -20.56
CA ILE A 160 17.22 -18.38 -19.75
C ILE A 160 16.40 -19.32 -20.64
N PHE A 161 15.75 -18.78 -21.67
CA PHE A 161 14.71 -19.49 -22.42
C PHE A 161 15.16 -20.04 -23.77
N GLU A 162 16.26 -19.56 -24.34
CA GLU A 162 16.77 -19.99 -25.65
C GLU A 162 18.11 -20.74 -25.47
N PRO A 163 18.12 -22.09 -25.50
CA PRO A 163 19.32 -22.89 -25.22
C PRO A 163 20.49 -22.65 -26.18
N GLU A 164 20.19 -22.26 -27.41
CA GLU A 164 21.20 -21.97 -28.45
C GLU A 164 21.79 -20.55 -28.32
N PHE A 165 21.27 -19.73 -27.42
CA PHE A 165 21.75 -18.37 -27.22
C PHE A 165 23.24 -18.36 -26.82
N GLY A 166 24.03 -17.52 -27.49
CA GLY A 166 25.47 -17.40 -27.28
C GLY A 166 26.34 -18.32 -28.14
N HIS A 167 25.80 -19.37 -28.78
CA HIS A 167 26.57 -20.25 -29.66
C HIS A 167 27.00 -19.54 -30.94
N ASN A 168 26.07 -18.80 -31.54
CA ASN A 168 26.36 -17.91 -32.67
C ASN A 168 26.07 -16.46 -32.26
N ILE A 169 27.14 -15.65 -32.19
CA ILE A 169 27.06 -14.23 -31.82
C ILE A 169 26.14 -13.47 -32.77
N ALA A 170 26.16 -13.79 -34.07
CA ALA A 170 25.36 -13.11 -35.07
C ALA A 170 23.86 -13.38 -34.88
N ASP A 171 23.48 -14.62 -34.58
CA ASP A 171 22.08 -14.98 -34.36
C ASP A 171 21.57 -14.48 -33.01
N SER A 172 22.42 -14.55 -31.98
CA SER A 172 22.14 -13.96 -30.66
C SER A 172 21.91 -12.45 -30.76
N PHE A 173 22.71 -11.74 -31.56
CA PHE A 173 22.52 -10.32 -31.81
C PHE A 173 21.19 -10.01 -32.51
N LYS A 174 20.81 -10.77 -33.54
CA LYS A 174 19.52 -10.59 -34.24
C LYS A 174 18.34 -10.85 -33.29
N ALA A 175 18.46 -11.86 -32.43
CA ALA A 175 17.43 -12.19 -31.44
C ALA A 175 17.28 -11.04 -30.42
N VAL A 176 18.39 -10.54 -29.87
CA VAL A 176 18.38 -9.38 -28.96
C VAL A 176 17.79 -8.15 -29.63
N ALA A 177 18.18 -7.84 -30.87
CA ALA A 177 17.65 -6.69 -31.61
C ALA A 177 16.13 -6.78 -31.76
N THR A 178 15.62 -7.95 -32.14
CA THR A 178 14.18 -8.18 -32.34
C THR A 178 13.39 -8.11 -31.04
N VAL A 179 13.86 -8.78 -29.98
CA VAL A 179 13.19 -8.82 -28.67
C VAL A 179 13.28 -7.47 -27.95
N SER A 180 14.39 -6.74 -28.10
CA SER A 180 14.59 -5.44 -27.44
C SER A 180 13.58 -4.38 -27.87
N LEU A 181 13.03 -4.46 -29.09
CA LEU A 181 11.97 -3.55 -29.55
C LEU A 181 10.71 -3.70 -28.69
N ILE A 182 10.27 -4.93 -28.44
CA ILE A 182 9.12 -5.19 -27.55
C ILE A 182 9.48 -4.88 -26.11
N GLY A 183 10.68 -5.25 -25.68
CA GLY A 183 11.19 -4.92 -24.34
C GLY A 183 11.15 -3.42 -24.07
N LEU A 184 11.51 -2.59 -25.07
CA LEU A 184 11.45 -1.14 -24.98
C LEU A 184 10.00 -0.66 -24.83
N LEU A 185 9.07 -1.18 -25.62
CA LEU A 185 7.66 -0.83 -25.51
C LEU A 185 7.11 -1.18 -24.12
N GLY A 186 7.41 -2.38 -23.62
CA GLY A 186 7.02 -2.80 -22.27
C GLY A 186 7.64 -1.92 -21.19
N ALA A 187 8.92 -1.57 -21.31
CA ALA A 187 9.60 -0.67 -20.38
C ALA A 187 8.97 0.73 -20.38
N ILE A 188 8.63 1.28 -21.55
CA ILE A 188 7.93 2.57 -21.66
C ILE A 188 6.54 2.48 -21.04
N THR A 189 5.79 1.40 -21.27
CA THR A 189 4.47 1.20 -20.65
C THR A 189 4.56 1.14 -19.14
N ALA A 190 5.51 0.38 -18.58
CA ALA A 190 5.73 0.29 -17.13
C ALA A 190 6.12 1.66 -16.53
N ASP A 191 7.00 2.39 -17.22
CA ASP A 191 7.46 3.73 -16.86
C ASP A 191 6.33 4.78 -16.83
N LEU A 192 5.23 4.56 -17.56
CA LEU A 192 4.04 5.39 -17.54
C LEU A 192 3.08 5.04 -16.41
N ILE A 193 2.95 3.75 -16.10
CA ILE A 193 2.07 3.27 -15.03
C ILE A 193 2.63 3.65 -13.65
N GLY A 194 3.96 3.64 -13.47
CA GLY A 194 4.61 3.95 -12.19
C GLY A 194 4.66 5.43 -11.79
N LYS A 195 3.97 6.32 -12.53
CA LYS A 195 3.91 7.77 -12.23
C LYS A 195 2.72 8.20 -11.37
N GLU A 196 1.84 7.27 -11.00
CA GLU A 196 0.78 7.46 -10.00
C GLU A 196 1.21 6.93 -8.64
#